data_AF-A0A4Z0ERJ0-F1
#
_entry.id   AF-A0A4Z0ERJ0-F1
#
_cell.length_a   1.000
_cell.length_b   1.000
_cell.length_c   1.000
_cell.angle_alpha   90.00
_cell.angle_beta   90.00
_cell.angle_gamma   90.00
#
_symmetry.space_group_name_H-M   'P 1'
#
loop_
_entity.id
_entity.type
_entity.pdbx_description
1 polymer ?
#
loop_
_entity_poly.entity_id
_entity_poly.type
_entity_poly.pdbx_seq_one_letter_code
_entity_poly.pdbx_strand_id
1 'polypeptide(L)'
;MRELKAMVELAAVLADGERIEASDIPLQAILAKTPAAAPPPAADATALVLASLREQTLAIMQTSLLAYEGDVVAAASRLRVGRSTLYRLIQSGHL
;
A
#
# COMPACT_ATOMS: atom_id res chain seq x y z
N MET A 1 6.38 -3.86 -27.78
CA MET A 1 7.77 -3.34 -27.78
C MET A 1 7.90 -1.81 -27.60
N ARG A 2 6.82 -1.01 -27.51
CA ARG A 2 6.96 0.46 -27.28
C ARG A 2 7.10 0.81 -25.80
N GLU A 3 6.39 0.10 -24.93
CA GLU A 3 6.35 0.39 -23.49
C GLU A 3 7.67 0.08 -22.79
N LEU A 4 8.30 -1.06 -23.12
CA LEU A 4 9.60 -1.41 -22.57
C LEU A 4 10.68 -0.37 -22.92
N LYS A 5 10.64 0.18 -24.13
CA LYS A 5 11.56 1.22 -24.57
C LYS A 5 11.39 2.51 -23.75
N ALA A 6 10.15 2.98 -23.60
CA ALA A 6 9.87 4.17 -22.79
C ALA A 6 10.26 3.99 -21.32
N MET A 7 10.13 2.77 -20.79
CA MET A 7 10.54 2.44 -19.43
C MET A 7 12.06 2.52 -19.25
N VAL A 8 12.83 1.93 -20.18
CA VAL A 8 14.29 1.97 -20.13
C VAL A 8 14.79 3.42 -20.31
N GLU A 9 14.15 4.20 -21.17
CA GLU A 9 14.48 5.62 -21.36
C GLU A 9 14.23 6.44 -20.09
N LEU A 10 13.10 6.22 -19.40
CA LEU A 10 12.79 6.90 -18.14
C LEU A 10 13.74 6.49 -17.01
N ALA A 11 14.02 5.19 -16.86
CA ALA A 11 14.94 4.69 -15.85
C ALA A 11 16.37 5.22 -16.07
N ALA A 12 16.81 5.36 -17.33
CA ALA A 12 18.10 5.97 -17.66
C ALA A 12 18.17 7.47 -17.32
N VAL A 13 17.04 8.19 -17.33
CA VAL A 13 16.98 9.61 -16.93
C VAL A 13 16.99 9.77 -15.41
N LEU A 14 16.44 8.80 -14.68
CA LEU A 14 16.32 8.83 -13.22
C LEU A 14 17.56 8.29 -12.50
N ALA A 15 18.39 7.50 -13.17
CA ALA A 15 19.60 6.93 -12.59
C ALA A 15 20.65 8.04 -12.32
N ASP A 16 21.12 8.11 -11.07
CA ASP A 16 22.17 9.06 -10.65
C ASP A 16 23.60 8.59 -11.02
N GLY A 17 23.75 7.38 -11.56
CA GLY A 17 25.05 6.77 -11.88
C GLY A 17 25.12 6.06 -13.23
N GLU A 18 26.24 5.39 -13.51
CA GLU A 18 26.47 4.69 -14.78
C GLU A 18 25.66 3.39 -14.95
N ARG A 19 24.96 2.95 -13.89
CA ARG A 19 24.16 1.73 -13.86
C ARG A 19 22.78 2.07 -13.32
N ILE A 20 21.75 1.57 -14.01
CA ILE A 20 20.37 1.63 -13.54
C ILE A 20 20.24 0.65 -12.37
N GLU A 21 19.84 1.17 -11.22
CA GLU A 21 19.52 0.40 -10.03
C GLU A 21 18.02 0.11 -9.94
N ALA A 22 17.63 -0.82 -9.07
CA ALA A 22 16.23 -1.20 -8.89
C ALA A 22 15.35 -0.03 -8.42
N SER A 23 15.93 0.94 -7.70
CA SER A 23 15.28 2.18 -7.26
C SER A 23 14.86 3.09 -8.42
N ASP A 24 15.51 2.97 -9.56
CA ASP A 24 15.36 3.90 -10.69
C ASP A 24 14.24 3.44 -11.63
N ILE A 25 13.66 2.26 -11.39
CA ILE A 25 12.60 1.65 -12.19
C ILE A 25 11.23 1.98 -11.57
N PRO A 26 10.42 2.85 -12.19
CA PRO A 26 9.10 3.23 -11.67
C PRO A 26 8.04 2.16 -12.00
N LEU A 27 8.19 0.97 -11.39
CA LEU A 27 7.32 -0.20 -11.56
C LEU A 27 5.85 0.06 -11.15
N GLN A 28 5.67 0.93 -10.16
CA GLN A 28 4.39 1.33 -9.56
C GLN A 28 3.47 2.02 -10.58
N ALA A 29 4.02 2.90 -11.42
CA ALA A 29 3.29 3.64 -12.44
C ALA A 29 2.73 2.76 -13.57
N ILE A 30 3.27 1.55 -13.74
CA ILE A 30 2.87 0.59 -14.79
C ILE A 30 1.79 -0.36 -14.28
N LEU A 31 1.92 -0.84 -13.04
CA LEU A 31 0.92 -1.72 -12.41
C LEU A 31 -0.43 -1.00 -12.22
N ALA A 32 -0.43 0.31 -11.99
CA ALA A 32 -1.65 1.13 -11.92
C ALA A 32 -2.42 1.24 -13.26
N LYS A 33 -1.80 0.89 -14.40
CA LYS A 33 -2.42 0.95 -15.74
C LYS A 33 -3.10 -0.35 -16.18
N THR A 34 -2.98 -1.44 -15.43
CA THR A 34 -3.67 -2.69 -15.74
C THR A 34 -5.03 -2.73 -15.04
N PRO A 35 -6.16 -2.70 -15.77
CA PRO A 35 -7.47 -2.93 -15.16
C PRO A 35 -7.66 -4.45 -15.03
N ALA A 36 -7.05 -5.05 -14.01
CA ALA A 36 -7.35 -6.41 -13.61
C ALA A 36 -7.84 -6.39 -12.17
N ALA A 37 -8.98 -7.02 -11.96
CA ALA A 37 -9.75 -7.10 -10.73
C ALA A 37 -8.91 -7.20 -9.44
N ALA A 38 -9.28 -6.37 -8.45
CA ALA A 38 -8.92 -6.32 -7.03
C ALA A 38 -7.89 -7.34 -6.49
N PRO A 39 -6.85 -6.86 -5.78
CA PRO A 39 -6.93 -6.74 -4.31
C PRO A 39 -6.36 -5.37 -3.82
N PRO A 40 -6.38 -5.03 -2.49
CA PRO A 40 -6.28 -3.64 -2.03
C PRO A 40 -4.90 -3.05 -2.33
N PRO A 41 -4.80 -1.73 -2.56
CA PRO A 41 -3.55 -1.13 -3.01
C PRO A 41 -2.50 -1.24 -1.90
N ALA A 42 -1.46 -2.03 -2.18
CA ALA A 42 -0.17 -1.85 -1.56
C ALA A 42 0.28 -0.41 -1.89
N ALA A 43 0.47 0.37 -0.83
CA ALA A 43 0.62 1.81 -0.89
C ALA A 43 1.91 2.21 -1.62
N ASP A 44 1.75 2.93 -2.73
CA ASP A 44 2.76 3.86 -3.22
C ASP A 44 2.94 4.95 -2.15
N ALA A 45 4.13 5.02 -1.54
CA ALA A 45 4.45 5.97 -0.48
C ALA A 45 4.39 7.45 -0.92
N THR A 46 4.16 7.72 -2.20
CA THR A 46 4.03 9.06 -2.80
C THR A 46 2.67 9.32 -3.46
N ALA A 47 1.82 8.29 -3.63
CA ALA A 47 0.41 8.50 -3.96
C ALA A 47 -0.38 8.64 -2.67
N LEU A 48 -0.06 9.68 -1.90
CA LEU A 48 -0.92 10.17 -0.83
C LEU A 48 -2.12 10.83 -1.51
N VAL A 49 -2.98 10.01 -2.13
CA VAL A 49 -4.39 10.32 -2.23
C VAL A 49 -4.74 10.83 -0.84
N LEU A 50 -5.31 12.04 -0.75
CA LEU A 50 -5.74 12.67 0.51
C LEU A 50 -6.88 11.84 1.12
N ALA A 51 -6.57 10.60 1.48
CA ALA A 51 -7.41 9.74 2.27
C ALA A 51 -7.60 10.45 3.60
N SER A 52 -8.85 10.55 4.02
CA SER A 52 -9.19 11.09 5.32
C SER A 52 -8.38 10.37 6.40
N LEU A 53 -8.12 11.06 7.52
CA LEU A 53 -7.50 10.43 8.70
C LEU A 53 -8.19 9.11 9.06
N ARG A 54 -9.52 9.05 8.87
CA ARG A 54 -10.32 7.86 9.11
C ARG A 54 -9.93 6.70 8.19
N GLU A 55 -9.83 6.93 6.89
CA GLU A 55 -9.45 5.89 5.92
C GLU A 55 -8.03 5.39 6.16
N GLN A 56 -7.09 6.29 6.45
CA GLN A 56 -5.72 5.91 6.80
C GLN A 56 -5.69 5.07 8.08
N THR A 57 -6.48 5.46 9.09
CA THR A 57 -6.58 4.71 10.35
C THR A 57 -7.13 3.31 10.11
N LEU A 58 -8.18 3.18 9.29
CA LEU A 58 -8.77 1.88 8.95
C LEU A 58 -7.79 1.00 8.16
N ALA A 59 -7.08 1.57 7.19
CA ALA A 59 -6.06 0.83 6.44
C ALA A 59 -4.98 0.26 7.37
N ILE A 60 -4.44 1.07 8.28
CA ILE A 60 -3.44 0.63 9.26
C ILE A 60 -3.99 -0.48 10.17
N MET A 61 -5.24 -0.33 10.63
CA MET A 61 -5.90 -1.34 11.47
C MET A 61 -6.08 -2.67 10.71
N GLN A 62 -6.49 -2.61 9.44
CA GLN A 62 -6.74 -3.79 8.63
C GLN A 62 -5.44 -4.51 8.24
N THR A 63 -4.41 -3.77 7.85
CA THR A 63 -3.06 -4.33 7.63
C THR A 63 -2.52 -5.01 8.87
N SER A 64 -2.74 -4.41 10.05
CA SER A 64 -2.31 -5.02 11.31
C SER A 64 -3.07 -6.30 11.62
N LEU A 65 -4.39 -6.34 11.42
CA LEU A 65 -5.18 -7.56 11.61
C LEU A 65 -4.71 -8.70 10.70
N LEU A 66 -4.41 -8.40 9.43
CA LEU A 66 -3.86 -9.38 8.49
C LEU A 66 -2.48 -9.89 8.94
N ALA A 67 -1.61 -9.00 9.42
CA ALA A 67 -0.29 -9.36 9.91
C ALA A 67 -0.31 -10.28 11.16
N TYR A 68 -1.40 -10.25 11.92
CA TYR A 68 -1.62 -11.12 13.09
C TYR A 68 -2.66 -12.23 12.82
N GLU A 69 -2.94 -12.55 11.55
CA GLU A 69 -3.83 -13.65 11.15
C GLU A 69 -5.24 -13.57 11.80
N GLY A 70 -5.73 -12.34 12.02
CA GLY A 70 -7.03 -12.09 12.64
C GLY A 70 -7.02 -12.09 14.17
N ASP A 71 -5.87 -12.20 14.84
CA ASP A 71 -5.78 -12.01 16.29
C ASP A 71 -6.01 -10.53 16.67
N VAL A 72 -7.25 -10.24 17.05
CA VAL A 72 -7.72 -8.91 17.47
C VAL A 72 -6.99 -8.41 18.71
N VAL A 73 -6.59 -9.30 19.62
CA VAL A 73 -5.92 -8.91 20.88
C VAL A 73 -4.49 -8.51 20.59
N ALA A 74 -3.76 -9.29 19.79
CA ALA A 74 -2.41 -8.97 19.36
C ALA A 74 -2.37 -7.68 18.53
N ALA A 75 -3.28 -7.52 17.56
CA ALA A 75 -3.38 -6.32 16.73
C ALA A 75 -3.72 -5.07 17.57
N ALA A 76 -4.68 -5.17 18.50
CA ALA A 76 -5.03 -4.07 19.42
C ALA A 76 -3.84 -3.63 20.28
N SER A 77 -3.11 -4.61 20.83
CA SER A 77 -1.92 -4.37 21.65
C SER A 77 -0.82 -3.66 20.84
N ARG A 78 -0.55 -4.13 19.62
CA ARG A 78 0.44 -3.54 18.72
C ARG A 78 0.11 -2.10 18.36
N LEU A 79 -1.15 -1.82 18.05
CA LEU A 79 -1.63 -0.49 17.65
C LEU A 79 -1.87 0.44 18.85
N ARG A 80 -1.82 -0.07 20.08
CA ARG A 80 -2.20 0.65 21.32
C ARG A 80 -3.63 1.22 21.25
N VAL A 81 -4.54 0.44 20.69
CA VAL A 81 -5.97 0.80 20.60
C VAL A 81 -6.78 -0.16 21.47
N GLY A 82 -7.86 0.33 22.08
CA GLY A 82 -8.75 -0.52 22.88
C GLY A 82 -9.32 -1.68 22.07
N ARG A 83 -9.36 -2.89 22.66
CA ARG A 83 -9.96 -4.10 22.06
C ARG A 83 -11.38 -3.84 21.55
N SER A 84 -12.18 -3.12 22.34
CA SER A 84 -13.56 -2.75 22.00
C SER A 84 -13.66 -1.86 20.75
N THR A 85 -12.63 -1.12 20.40
CA THR A 85 -12.59 -0.33 19.17
C THR A 85 -12.46 -1.23 17.95
N LEU A 86 -11.51 -2.16 17.93
CA LEU A 86 -11.38 -3.11 16.82
C LEU A 86 -12.62 -4.00 16.67
N TYR A 87 -13.13 -4.57 17.77
CA TYR A 87 -14.34 -5.40 17.70
C TYR A 87 -15.54 -4.64 17.15
N ARG A 88 -15.74 -3.39 17.57
CA ARG A 88 -16.84 -2.56 17.05
C ARG A 88 -16.68 -2.25 15.57
N LEU A 89 -15.46 -1.97 15.11
CA LEU A 89 -15.18 -1.69 13.70
C LEU A 89 -15.41 -2.92 12.82
N ILE A 90 -14.96 -4.09 13.27
CA ILE A 90 -15.23 -5.39 12.62
C ILE A 90 -16.75 -5.65 12.55
N GLN A 91 -17.46 -5.49 13.68
CA GLN A 91 -18.90 -5.73 13.73
C GLN A 91 -19.69 -4.75 12.83
N SER A 92 -19.20 -3.52 12.67
CA SER A 92 -19.79 -2.53 11.76
C SER A 92 -19.43 -2.73 10.28
N GLY A 93 -18.55 -3.69 9.95
CA GLY A 93 -18.09 -3.94 8.58
C GLY A 93 -17.11 -2.88 8.05
N HIS A 94 -16.43 -2.15 8.93
CA HIS A 94 -15.42 -1.16 8.56
C HIS A 94 -13.99 -1.74 8.51
N LEU A 95 -13.78 -2.95 9.05
CA LEU A 95 -12.55 -3.75 9.02
C LEU A 95 -12.90 -5.16 8.56
#